data_AF-A0A526RXZ8-F1
#
_entry.id   AF-A0A526RXZ8-F1
#
_cell.length_a   1.000
_cell.length_b   1.000
_cell.length_c   1.000
_cell.angle_alpha   90.00
_cell.angle_beta   90.00
_cell.angle_gamma   90.00
#
_symmetry.space_group_name_H-M   'P 1'
#
loop_
_entity.id
_entity.type
_entity.pdbx_description
1 polymer ?
#
loop_
_entity_poly.entity_id
_entity_poly.type
_entity_poly.pdbx_seq_one_letter_code
_entity_poly.pdbx_strand_id
1 'polypeptide(L)'
;MFAFAARWFTFALVTVFAAALAFAVHIAYLPFALSFGVGVLLTRVSPAKWPHKAKIAIFLAAIYLGGFSNDILYEPIIKLSPIDFNPLKDAMHCVGATFLVASVLALPSLQRAFSSYFFPLLGRLSFSVYLLHFPVLCSLGCFVYLWTIQWGHAIAASSTVVIVLVATIIAAVPFQRLVDVKSMEVAKRVDQYLRDFCVRLRRRRLALRSTI
;
A
#
# COMPACT_ATOMS: atom_id res chain seq x y z
N MET A 1 7.16 35.34 -15.09
CA MET A 1 7.14 33.86 -15.07
C MET A 1 7.62 33.23 -13.76
N PHE A 2 8.68 33.73 -13.11
CA PHE A 2 9.16 33.16 -11.82
C PHE A 2 8.16 33.27 -10.64
N ALA A 3 7.38 34.35 -10.56
CA ALA A 3 6.41 34.54 -9.49
C ALA A 3 5.21 33.57 -9.56
N PHE A 4 4.86 33.07 -10.74
CA PHE A 4 3.76 32.13 -10.91
C PHE A 4 4.16 30.72 -10.44
N ALA A 5 5.34 30.24 -10.86
CA ALA A 5 5.87 28.94 -10.42
C ALA A 5 6.15 28.89 -8.91
N ALA A 6 6.62 30.01 -8.32
CA ALA A 6 6.87 30.10 -6.88
C ALA A 6 5.58 29.99 -6.05
N ARG A 7 4.46 30.54 -6.53
CA ARG A 7 3.15 30.47 -5.85
C ARG A 7 2.54 29.08 -5.88
N TRP A 8 2.69 28.36 -7.00
CA TRP A 8 2.26 26.95 -7.10
C TRP A 8 3.12 26.01 -6.25
N PHE A 9 4.42 26.26 -6.17
CA PHE A 9 5.33 25.49 -5.33
C PHE A 9 5.07 25.70 -3.84
N THR A 10 4.82 26.94 -3.41
CA THR A 10 4.42 27.22 -2.02
C THR A 10 3.05 26.64 -1.68
N PHE A 11 2.08 26.70 -2.60
CA PHE A 11 0.77 26.08 -2.41
C PHE A 11 0.86 24.55 -2.28
N ALA A 12 1.65 23.88 -3.14
CA ALA A 12 1.92 22.45 -3.06
C ALA A 12 2.65 22.07 -1.75
N LEU A 13 3.60 22.89 -1.31
CA LEU A 13 4.35 22.64 -0.08
C LEU A 13 3.47 22.85 1.16
N VAL A 14 2.61 23.87 1.17
CA VAL A 14 1.62 24.11 2.24
C VAL A 14 0.55 23.02 2.28
N THR A 15 0.09 22.52 1.14
CA THR A 15 -0.89 21.41 1.09
C THR A 15 -0.28 20.08 1.50
N VAL A 16 0.96 19.77 1.09
CA VAL A 16 1.70 18.59 1.57
C VAL A 16 2.00 18.71 3.07
N PHE A 17 2.35 19.89 3.56
CA PHE A 17 2.60 20.13 4.97
C PHE A 17 1.31 20.09 5.80
N ALA A 18 0.20 20.63 5.31
CA ALA A 18 -1.11 20.54 5.95
C ALA A 18 -1.66 19.10 5.93
N ALA A 19 -1.43 18.35 4.85
CA ALA A 19 -1.76 16.92 4.77
C ALA A 19 -0.87 16.10 5.71
N ALA A 20 0.43 16.39 5.80
CA ALA A 20 1.36 15.75 6.74
C ALA A 20 1.08 16.12 8.19
N LEU A 21 0.61 17.34 8.47
CA LEU A 21 0.17 17.79 9.79
C LEU A 21 -1.16 17.13 10.17
N ALA A 22 -2.12 17.05 9.24
CA ALA A 22 -3.34 16.26 9.41
C ALA A 22 -3.04 14.76 9.61
N PHE A 23 -2.00 14.24 8.96
CA PHE A 23 -1.48 12.87 9.12
C PHE A 23 -0.79 12.66 10.48
N ALA A 24 -0.08 13.68 10.99
CA ALA A 24 0.61 13.63 12.28
C ALA A 24 -0.32 13.84 13.49
N VAL A 25 -1.47 14.50 13.30
CA VAL A 25 -2.42 14.82 14.37
C VAL A 25 -3.35 13.65 14.73
N HIS A 26 -3.47 12.62 13.89
CA HIS A 26 -4.21 11.40 14.25
C HIS A 26 -3.28 10.30 14.79
N ILE A 27 -3.34 10.06 16.10
CA ILE A 27 -2.70 8.94 16.82
C ILE A 27 -3.01 7.57 16.16
N ALA A 28 -4.12 7.48 15.42
CA ALA A 28 -4.52 6.31 14.65
C ALA A 28 -3.53 5.89 13.53
N TYR A 29 -2.70 6.82 13.01
CA TYR A 29 -1.76 6.50 11.93
C TYR A 29 -0.36 6.09 12.41
N LEU A 30 -0.09 6.26 13.70
CA LEU A 30 1.19 5.94 14.33
C LEU A 30 1.63 4.47 14.13
N PRO A 31 0.74 3.46 14.19
CA PRO A 31 1.09 2.07 13.89
C PRO A 31 1.61 1.85 12.46
N PHE A 32 1.08 2.58 11.48
CA PHE A 32 1.51 2.47 10.09
C PHE A 32 2.90 3.09 9.88
N ALA A 33 3.16 4.25 10.48
CA ALA A 33 4.49 4.87 10.42
C ALA A 33 5.56 4.02 11.13
N LEU A 34 5.24 3.44 12.29
CA LEU A 34 6.13 2.54 13.01
C LEU A 34 6.41 1.26 12.23
N SER A 35 5.39 0.61 11.68
CA SER A 35 5.57 -0.61 10.88
C SER A 35 6.42 -0.37 9.63
N PHE A 36 6.28 0.79 8.98
CA PHE A 36 7.19 1.20 7.90
C PHE A 36 8.64 1.32 8.39
N GLY A 37 8.87 2.02 9.50
CA GLY A 37 10.21 2.15 10.11
C GLY A 37 10.83 0.79 10.47
N VAL A 38 10.05 -0.11 11.08
CA VAL A 38 10.50 -1.47 11.40
C VAL A 38 10.79 -2.27 10.13
N GLY A 39 9.99 -2.12 9.08
CA GLY A 39 10.24 -2.70 7.76
C GLY A 39 11.60 -2.28 7.18
N VAL A 40 11.96 -0.99 7.31
CA VAL A 40 13.29 -0.50 6.89
C VAL A 40 14.39 -1.15 7.73
N LEU A 41 14.22 -1.28 9.04
CA LEU A 41 15.21 -1.91 9.92
C LEU A 41 15.39 -3.41 9.63
N LEU A 42 14.33 -4.11 9.23
CA LEU A 42 14.39 -5.52 8.83
C LEU A 42 15.32 -5.76 7.63
N THR A 43 15.57 -4.77 6.79
CA THR A 43 16.57 -4.90 5.71
C THR A 43 18.00 -5.00 6.23
N ARG A 44 18.27 -4.50 7.44
CA ARG A 44 19.60 -4.54 8.08
C ARG A 44 19.80 -5.79 8.93
N VAL A 45 18.73 -6.31 9.52
CA VAL A 45 18.75 -7.52 10.33
C VAL A 45 18.51 -8.70 9.40
N SER A 46 19.56 -9.41 8.96
CA SER A 46 19.43 -10.53 8.00
C SER A 46 18.56 -11.68 8.54
N PRO A 47 17.24 -11.76 8.22
CA PRO A 47 16.33 -12.74 8.83
C PRO A 47 16.59 -14.16 8.30
N ALA A 48 17.35 -14.25 7.20
CA ALA A 48 17.82 -15.50 6.62
C ALA A 48 18.60 -16.37 7.61
N LYS A 49 19.29 -15.75 8.60
CA LYS A 49 20.10 -16.45 9.62
C LYS A 49 19.28 -17.05 10.77
N TRP A 50 17.98 -16.80 10.85
CA TRP A 50 17.14 -17.33 11.93
C TRP A 50 16.99 -18.86 11.84
N PRO A 51 16.76 -19.56 12.98
CA PRO A 51 16.51 -21.00 12.95
C PRO A 51 15.19 -21.31 12.25
N HIS A 52 15.13 -22.45 11.55
CA HIS A 52 13.97 -22.82 10.71
C HIS A 52 12.63 -22.80 11.48
N LYS A 53 12.63 -23.26 12.74
CA LYS A 53 11.45 -23.21 13.62
C LYS A 53 10.94 -21.79 13.85
N ALA A 54 11.85 -20.82 14.07
CA ALA A 54 11.47 -19.42 14.25
C ALA A 54 10.88 -18.82 12.97
N LYS A 55 11.41 -19.19 11.79
CA LYS A 55 10.84 -18.74 10.50
C LYS A 55 9.40 -19.19 10.32
N ILE A 56 9.11 -20.45 10.59
CA ILE A 56 7.75 -20.99 10.52
C ILE A 56 6.86 -20.34 11.58
N ALA A 57 7.33 -20.23 12.82
CA ALA A 57 6.55 -19.62 13.91
C ALA A 57 6.15 -18.17 13.59
N ILE A 58 7.08 -17.37 13.06
CA ILE A 58 6.82 -15.98 12.67
C ILE A 58 5.88 -15.92 11.46
N PHE A 59 5.98 -16.86 10.52
CA PHE A 59 5.05 -16.92 9.39
C PHE A 59 3.63 -17.28 9.82
N LEU A 60 3.47 -18.25 10.73
CA LEU A 60 2.16 -18.61 11.29
C LEU A 60 1.58 -17.46 12.11
N ALA A 61 2.42 -16.80 12.92
CA ALA A 61 2.03 -15.59 13.66
C ALA A 61 1.62 -14.46 12.71
N ALA A 62 2.31 -14.29 11.58
CA ALA A 62 1.96 -13.30 10.57
C ALA A 62 0.56 -13.53 9.98
N ILE A 63 0.24 -14.79 9.64
CA ILE A 63 -1.10 -15.15 9.12
C ILE A 63 -2.16 -14.94 10.20
N TYR A 64 -1.90 -15.41 11.44
CA TYR A 64 -2.85 -15.28 12.54
C TYR A 64 -3.16 -13.82 12.86
N LEU A 65 -2.13 -12.98 13.01
CA LEU A 65 -2.29 -11.54 13.31
C LEU A 65 -2.80 -10.74 12.11
N GLY A 66 -2.39 -11.09 10.89
CA GLY A 66 -2.90 -10.46 9.67
C GLY A 66 -4.39 -10.75 9.40
N GLY A 67 -4.88 -11.90 9.88
CA GLY A 67 -6.29 -12.28 9.83
C GLY A 67 -7.16 -11.70 10.95
N PHE A 68 -6.60 -10.87 11.83
CA PHE A 68 -7.31 -10.39 13.02
C PHE A 68 -8.66 -9.73 12.68
N SER A 69 -9.73 -10.33 13.19
CA SER A 69 -11.12 -10.00 12.90
C SER A 69 -11.98 -10.11 14.16
N ASN A 70 -13.25 -9.72 14.07
CA ASN A 70 -14.21 -9.84 15.18
C ASN A 70 -14.85 -11.23 15.18
N ASP A 71 -14.02 -12.27 15.30
CA ASP A 71 -14.43 -13.67 15.29
C ASP A 71 -14.00 -14.38 16.58
N ILE A 72 -14.60 -15.55 16.82
CA ILE A 72 -14.36 -16.38 18.02
C ILE A 72 -12.87 -16.71 18.22
N LEU A 73 -12.09 -16.77 17.15
CA LEU A 73 -10.66 -17.05 17.18
C LEU A 73 -9.81 -15.95 17.85
N TYR A 74 -10.34 -14.74 17.95
CA TYR A 74 -9.64 -13.55 18.47
C TYR A 74 -10.28 -13.00 19.76
N GLU A 75 -11.45 -13.51 20.13
CA GLU A 75 -12.17 -13.21 21.38
C GLU A 75 -11.27 -13.12 22.64
N PRO A 76 -10.35 -14.07 22.89
CA PRO A 76 -9.48 -13.99 24.07
C PRO A 76 -8.57 -12.76 24.08
N ILE A 77 -8.08 -12.34 22.91
CA ILE A 77 -7.19 -11.19 22.75
C ILE A 77 -7.98 -9.90 22.90
N ILE A 78 -9.18 -9.85 22.31
CA ILE A 78 -10.08 -8.69 22.36
C ILE A 78 -10.56 -8.45 23.81
N LYS A 79 -10.92 -9.50 24.55
CA LYS A 79 -11.37 -9.39 25.95
C LYS A 79 -10.26 -9.00 26.92
N LEU A 80 -9.02 -9.37 26.64
CA LEU A 80 -7.88 -9.05 27.48
C LEU A 80 -7.34 -7.64 27.21
N SER A 81 -7.59 -7.08 26.03
CA SER A 81 -7.09 -5.76 25.66
C SER A 81 -7.93 -4.64 26.28
N PRO A 82 -7.31 -3.62 26.92
CA PRO A 82 -8.00 -2.44 27.42
C PRO A 82 -8.29 -1.39 26.31
N ILE A 83 -8.04 -1.76 25.05
CA ILE A 83 -8.07 -0.86 23.89
C ILE A 83 -9.28 -1.21 23.03
N ASP A 84 -9.93 -0.20 22.45
CA ASP A 84 -11.02 -0.40 21.50
C ASP A 84 -10.62 -1.29 20.33
N PHE A 85 -11.59 -2.03 19.79
CA PHE A 85 -11.37 -3.04 18.75
C PHE A 85 -10.71 -2.49 17.47
N ASN A 86 -11.13 -1.30 17.01
CA ASN A 86 -10.63 -0.72 15.76
C ASN A 86 -9.12 -0.40 15.80
N PRO A 87 -8.61 0.41 16.76
CA PRO A 87 -7.18 0.68 16.85
C PRO A 87 -6.36 -0.57 17.20
N LEU A 88 -6.92 -1.51 17.97
CA LEU A 88 -6.27 -2.80 18.23
C LEU A 88 -6.11 -3.60 16.94
N LYS A 89 -7.16 -3.69 16.12
CA LYS A 89 -7.15 -4.39 14.83
C LYS A 89 -6.09 -3.81 13.89
N ASP A 90 -6.04 -2.48 13.76
CA ASP A 90 -5.06 -1.81 12.91
C ASP A 90 -3.62 -2.11 13.38
N ALA A 91 -3.38 -2.09 14.69
CA ALA A 91 -2.08 -2.46 15.26
C ALA A 91 -1.73 -3.93 15.00
N MET A 92 -2.66 -4.87 15.20
CA MET A 92 -2.43 -6.29 14.94
C MET A 92 -2.13 -6.56 13.46
N HIS A 93 -2.85 -5.89 12.55
CA HIS A 93 -2.58 -5.96 11.11
C HIS A 93 -1.20 -5.41 10.76
N CYS A 94 -0.77 -4.30 11.37
CA CYS A 94 0.57 -3.74 11.18
C CYS A 94 1.68 -4.70 11.65
N VAL A 95 1.50 -5.32 12.82
CA VAL A 95 2.45 -6.32 13.36
C VAL A 95 2.47 -7.56 12.47
N GLY A 96 1.29 -8.06 12.09
CA GLY A 96 1.14 -9.20 11.17
C GLY A 96 1.82 -8.96 9.82
N ALA A 97 1.63 -7.78 9.23
CA ALA A 97 2.29 -7.38 7.98
C ALA A 97 3.83 -7.33 8.14
N THR A 98 4.33 -6.80 9.26
CA THR A 98 5.77 -6.76 9.55
C THR A 98 6.35 -8.17 9.65
N PHE A 99 5.68 -9.07 10.37
CA PHE A 99 6.08 -10.47 10.48
C PHE A 99 5.98 -11.22 9.15
N LEU A 100 4.99 -10.88 8.30
CA LEU A 100 4.86 -11.44 6.97
C LEU A 100 6.08 -11.07 6.11
N VAL A 101 6.45 -9.79 6.09
CA VAL A 101 7.64 -9.31 5.38
C VAL A 101 8.91 -10.00 5.93
N ALA A 102 9.08 -10.07 7.25
CA ALA A 102 10.22 -10.75 7.87
C ALA A 102 10.28 -12.23 7.47
N SER A 103 9.12 -12.90 7.41
CA SER A 103 9.02 -14.32 7.02
C SER A 103 9.38 -14.54 5.55
N VAL A 104 8.91 -13.67 4.65
CA VAL A 104 9.28 -13.70 3.24
C VAL A 104 10.78 -13.44 3.08
N LEU A 105 11.38 -12.52 3.84
CA LEU A 105 12.83 -12.31 3.81
C LEU A 105 13.64 -13.49 4.37
N ALA A 106 13.08 -14.25 5.32
CA ALA A 106 13.75 -15.37 5.97
C ALA A 106 13.66 -16.69 5.19
N LEU A 107 12.59 -16.92 4.41
CA LEU A 107 12.25 -18.18 3.75
C LEU A 107 12.42 -18.10 2.21
N PRO A 108 13.46 -18.73 1.63
CA PRO A 108 13.67 -18.76 0.18
C PRO A 108 12.50 -19.37 -0.60
N SER A 109 11.81 -20.36 -0.01
CA SER A 109 10.63 -20.99 -0.64
C SER A 109 9.49 -20.00 -0.83
N LEU A 110 9.24 -19.13 0.15
CA LEU A 110 8.23 -18.07 0.06
C LEU A 110 8.64 -17.03 -0.99
N GLN A 111 9.91 -16.63 -1.02
CA GLN A 111 10.41 -15.72 -2.05
C GLN A 111 10.21 -16.31 -3.45
N ARG A 112 10.50 -17.60 -3.64
CA ARG A 112 10.32 -18.27 -4.94
C ARG A 112 8.84 -18.33 -5.32
N ALA A 113 7.95 -18.61 -4.38
CA ALA A 113 6.51 -18.61 -4.61
C ALA A 113 6.00 -17.20 -5.02
N PHE A 114 6.37 -16.15 -4.27
CA PHE A 114 5.98 -14.77 -4.58
C PHE A 114 6.72 -14.14 -5.76
N SER A 115 7.84 -14.72 -6.20
CA SER A 115 8.56 -14.31 -7.42
C SER A 115 8.06 -15.05 -8.67
N SER A 116 7.12 -15.99 -8.53
CA SER A 116 6.47 -16.65 -9.67
C SER A 116 5.67 -15.65 -10.49
N TYR A 117 5.54 -15.86 -11.80
CA TYR A 117 4.97 -14.91 -12.77
C TYR A 117 3.65 -14.23 -12.33
N PHE A 118 2.79 -14.96 -11.62
CA PHE A 118 1.45 -14.49 -11.24
C PHE A 118 1.47 -13.33 -10.23
N PHE A 119 2.29 -13.38 -9.19
CA PHE A 119 2.27 -12.37 -8.12
C PHE A 119 2.82 -11.01 -8.56
N PRO A 120 3.93 -10.90 -9.31
CA PRO A 120 4.37 -9.65 -9.91
C PRO A 120 3.36 -9.11 -10.93
N LEU A 121 2.65 -9.97 -11.67
CA LEU A 121 1.58 -9.53 -12.57
C LEU A 121 0.44 -8.88 -11.78
N LEU A 122 -0.02 -9.51 -10.70
CA LEU A 122 -1.01 -8.94 -9.79
C LEU A 122 -0.51 -7.63 -9.15
N GLY A 123 0.75 -7.61 -8.70
CA GLY A 123 1.37 -6.41 -8.12
C GLY A 123 1.39 -5.24 -9.09
N ARG A 124 1.68 -5.50 -10.37
CA ARG A 124 1.66 -4.52 -11.46
C ARG A 124 0.26 -3.98 -11.78
N LEU A 125 -0.79 -4.78 -11.54
CA LEU A 125 -2.19 -4.37 -11.76
C LEU A 125 -2.85 -3.81 -10.49
N SER A 126 -2.23 -4.01 -9.32
CA SER A 126 -2.83 -3.72 -8.01
C SER A 126 -3.33 -2.29 -7.88
N PHE A 127 -2.54 -1.30 -8.31
CA PHE A 127 -2.93 0.11 -8.28
C PHE A 127 -4.14 0.39 -9.17
N SER A 128 -4.13 -0.14 -10.40
CA SER A 128 -5.24 0.03 -11.35
C SER A 128 -6.52 -0.64 -10.84
N VAL A 129 -6.42 -1.84 -10.29
CA VAL A 129 -7.54 -2.55 -9.65
C VAL A 129 -8.06 -1.77 -8.45
N TYR A 130 -7.18 -1.27 -7.58
CA TYR A 130 -7.57 -0.49 -6.41
C TYR A 130 -8.30 0.81 -6.81
N LEU A 131 -7.91 1.47 -7.89
CA LEU A 131 -8.58 2.69 -8.33
C LEU A 131 -9.94 2.39 -8.97
N LEU A 132 -10.05 1.29 -9.71
CA LEU A 132 -11.25 0.96 -10.50
C LEU A 132 -12.29 0.13 -9.75
N HIS A 133 -11.91 -0.68 -8.77
CA HIS A 133 -12.85 -1.61 -8.12
C HIS A 133 -14.03 -0.86 -7.49
N PHE A 134 -13.81 0.29 -6.87
CA PHE A 134 -14.87 1.05 -6.20
C PHE A 134 -15.86 1.67 -7.21
N PRO A 135 -15.43 2.42 -8.26
CA PRO A 135 -16.33 2.85 -9.33
C PRO A 135 -17.11 1.72 -9.99
N VAL A 136 -16.46 0.59 -10.29
CA VAL A 136 -17.10 -0.58 -10.93
C VAL A 136 -18.13 -1.22 -10.00
N LEU A 137 -17.79 -1.37 -8.72
CA LEU A 137 -18.69 -1.91 -7.70
C LEU A 137 -19.94 -1.03 -7.55
N CYS A 138 -19.78 0.29 -7.46
CA CYS A 138 -20.89 1.23 -7.28
C CYS A 138 -21.75 1.43 -8.54
N SER A 139 -21.27 1.04 -9.72
CA SER A 139 -22.00 1.15 -10.99
C SER A 139 -22.50 -0.23 -11.46
N LEU A 140 -21.63 -1.00 -12.12
CA LEU A 140 -21.94 -2.32 -12.64
C LEU A 140 -22.38 -3.28 -11.54
N GLY A 141 -21.74 -3.22 -10.36
CA GLY A 141 -22.11 -4.09 -9.24
C GLY A 141 -23.54 -3.87 -8.77
N CYS A 142 -23.93 -2.60 -8.55
CA CYS A 142 -25.31 -2.25 -8.21
C CYS A 142 -26.30 -2.71 -9.29
N PHE A 143 -25.99 -2.51 -10.57
CA PHE A 143 -26.83 -2.94 -11.69
C PHE A 143 -27.04 -4.46 -11.70
N VAL A 144 -25.96 -5.24 -11.62
CA VAL A 144 -26.00 -6.71 -11.62
C VAL A 144 -26.78 -7.22 -10.41
N TYR A 145 -26.53 -6.65 -9.23
CA TYR A 145 -27.21 -7.07 -8.01
C TYR A 145 -28.72 -6.85 -8.11
N LEU A 146 -29.16 -5.66 -8.52
CA LEU A 146 -30.58 -5.34 -8.68
C LEU A 146 -31.26 -6.20 -9.76
N TRP A 147 -30.54 -6.57 -10.81
CA TRP A 147 -31.07 -7.45 -11.86
C TRP A 147 -31.24 -8.90 -11.40
N THR A 148 -30.36 -9.36 -10.51
CA THR A 148 -30.30 -10.77 -10.10
C THR A 148 -30.98 -11.04 -8.75
N ILE A 149 -31.36 -10.00 -8.01
CA ILE A 149 -32.03 -10.12 -6.71
C ILE A 149 -33.34 -10.91 -6.76
N GLN A 150 -34.04 -10.84 -7.90
CA GLN A 150 -35.26 -11.62 -8.16
C GLN A 150 -35.04 -13.15 -8.09
N TRP A 151 -33.79 -13.61 -8.23
CA TRP A 151 -33.43 -15.04 -8.12
C TRP A 151 -32.87 -15.40 -6.73
N GLY A 152 -32.93 -14.46 -5.77
CA GLY A 152 -32.51 -14.65 -4.38
C GLY A 152 -31.14 -14.04 -4.06
N HIS A 153 -30.97 -13.67 -2.78
CA HIS A 153 -29.80 -12.93 -2.30
C HIS A 153 -28.46 -13.65 -2.55
N ALA A 154 -28.40 -14.97 -2.36
CA ALA A 154 -27.16 -15.72 -2.53
C ALA A 154 -26.68 -15.69 -3.99
N ILE A 155 -27.60 -15.85 -4.95
CA ILE A 155 -27.30 -15.80 -6.37
C ILE A 155 -26.91 -14.37 -6.77
N ALA A 156 -27.62 -13.37 -6.25
CA ALA A 156 -27.32 -11.97 -6.56
C ALA A 156 -25.97 -11.52 -6.01
N ALA A 157 -25.62 -11.90 -4.78
CA ALA A 157 -24.33 -11.56 -4.19
C ALA A 157 -23.17 -12.26 -4.90
N SER A 158 -23.30 -13.56 -5.17
CA SER A 158 -22.24 -14.34 -5.85
C SER A 158 -22.02 -13.87 -7.29
N SER A 159 -23.09 -13.65 -8.06
CA SER A 159 -23.00 -13.14 -9.43
C SER A 159 -22.36 -11.74 -9.46
N THR A 160 -22.74 -10.86 -8.54
CA THR A 160 -22.19 -9.50 -8.41
C THR A 160 -20.70 -9.55 -8.12
N VAL A 161 -20.26 -10.35 -7.14
CA VAL A 161 -18.84 -10.49 -6.80
C VAL A 161 -18.02 -10.98 -7.99
N VAL A 162 -18.49 -12.03 -8.66
CA VAL A 162 -17.77 -12.60 -9.81
C VAL A 162 -17.70 -11.61 -10.95
N ILE A 163 -18.82 -10.98 -11.32
CA ILE A 163 -18.88 -10.05 -12.44
C ILE A 163 -18.07 -8.78 -12.15
N VAL A 164 -18.18 -8.20 -10.96
CA VAL A 164 -17.40 -7.00 -10.58
C VAL A 164 -15.91 -7.32 -10.55
N LEU A 165 -15.50 -8.47 -10.01
CA LEU A 165 -14.10 -8.87 -9.97
C LEU A 165 -13.53 -9.01 -11.39
N VAL A 166 -14.22 -9.75 -12.26
CA VAL A 166 -13.80 -9.95 -13.65
C VAL A 166 -13.78 -8.64 -14.42
N ALA A 167 -14.83 -7.83 -14.32
CA ALA A 167 -14.90 -6.53 -14.99
C ALA A 167 -13.79 -5.58 -14.52
N THR A 168 -13.50 -5.56 -13.21
CA THR A 168 -12.42 -4.74 -12.64
C THR A 168 -11.07 -5.18 -13.18
N ILE A 169 -10.78 -6.48 -13.23
CA ILE A 169 -9.50 -6.98 -13.79
C ILE A 169 -9.39 -6.64 -15.27
N ILE A 170 -10.46 -6.86 -16.05
CA ILE A 170 -10.48 -6.54 -17.49
C ILE A 170 -10.25 -5.04 -17.71
N ALA A 171 -10.90 -4.17 -16.92
CA ALA A 171 -10.73 -2.73 -17.01
C ALA A 171 -9.36 -2.24 -16.49
N ALA A 172 -8.76 -2.94 -15.53
CA ALA A 172 -7.47 -2.61 -14.97
C ALA A 172 -6.32 -2.79 -15.98
N VAL A 173 -6.39 -3.77 -16.88
CA VAL A 173 -5.33 -4.00 -17.89
C VAL A 173 -5.11 -2.80 -18.84
N PRO A 174 -6.14 -2.26 -19.53
CA PRO A 174 -5.96 -1.09 -20.38
C PRO A 174 -5.65 0.15 -19.55
N PHE A 175 -6.28 0.32 -18.37
CA PHE A 175 -5.99 1.46 -17.49
C PHE A 175 -4.53 1.51 -17.05
N GLN A 176 -3.96 0.36 -16.68
CA GLN A 176 -2.54 0.23 -16.35
C GLN A 176 -1.66 0.70 -17.51
N ARG A 177 -1.93 0.24 -18.73
CA ARG A 177 -1.10 0.57 -19.89
C ARG A 177 -1.25 2.03 -20.34
N LEU A 178 -2.46 2.57 -20.24
CA LEU A 178 -2.78 3.89 -20.79
C LEU A 178 -2.54 5.03 -19.79
N VAL A 179 -2.77 4.78 -18.51
CA VAL A 179 -2.74 5.81 -17.46
C VAL A 179 -1.57 5.57 -16.51
N ASP A 180 -1.49 4.40 -15.90
CA ASP A 180 -0.51 4.12 -14.84
C ASP A 180 0.93 4.23 -15.35
N VAL A 181 1.28 3.44 -16.38
CA VAL A 181 2.63 3.43 -16.96
C VAL A 181 3.02 4.82 -17.49
N LYS A 182 2.12 5.53 -18.17
CA LYS A 182 2.40 6.87 -18.69
C LYS A 182 2.61 7.88 -17.56
N SER A 183 1.85 7.77 -16.48
CA SER A 183 1.99 8.66 -15.31
C SER A 183 3.34 8.43 -14.63
N MET A 184 3.78 7.17 -14.51
CA MET A 184 5.11 6.84 -13.99
C MET A 184 6.24 7.39 -14.87
N GLU A 185 6.10 7.35 -16.19
CA GLU A 185 7.07 7.93 -17.12
C GLU A 185 7.17 9.45 -16.96
N VAL A 186 6.05 10.15 -16.84
CA VAL A 186 6.03 11.60 -16.60
C VAL A 186 6.68 11.93 -15.26
N ALA A 187 6.34 11.20 -14.19
CA ALA A 187 6.93 11.39 -12.88
C ALA A 187 8.46 11.20 -12.91
N LYS A 188 8.95 10.19 -13.64
CA LYS A 188 10.38 9.95 -13.82
C LYS A 188 11.09 11.10 -14.55
N ARG A 189 10.46 11.67 -15.58
CA ARG A 189 11.03 12.84 -16.30
C ARG A 189 11.12 14.07 -15.39
N VAL A 190 10.09 14.32 -14.59
CA VAL A 190 10.07 15.43 -13.62
C VAL A 190 11.16 15.24 -12.56
N ASP A 191 11.30 14.03 -12.02
CA ASP A 191 12.34 13.70 -11.04
C ASP A 191 13.76 13.92 -11.60
N GLN A 192 14.03 13.46 -12.82
CA GLN A 192 15.31 13.71 -13.50
C GLN A 192 15.58 15.21 -13.68
N TYR A 193 14.58 15.97 -14.13
CA TYR A 193 14.70 17.41 -14.30
C TYR A 193 15.02 18.13 -12.97
N LEU A 194 14.36 17.74 -11.88
CA LEU A 194 14.61 18.29 -10.55
C LEU A 194 16.01 17.94 -10.02
N ARG A 195 16.49 16.71 -10.23
CA ARG A 195 17.86 16.31 -9.85
C ARG A 195 18.89 17.15 -10.59
N ASP A 196 18.74 17.31 -11.91
CA ASP A 196 19.65 18.12 -12.72
C ASP A 196 19.64 19.59 -12.28
N PHE A 197 18.46 20.12 -11.97
CA PHE A 197 18.31 21.48 -11.45
C PHE A 197 19.04 21.65 -10.10
N CYS A 198 18.86 20.73 -9.16
CA CYS A 198 19.55 20.73 -7.87
C CYS A 198 21.07 20.63 -8.01
N VAL A 199 21.58 19.79 -8.92
CA VAL A 199 23.02 19.67 -9.21
C VAL A 199 23.57 20.98 -9.76
N ARG A 200 22.86 21.62 -10.71
CA ARG A 200 23.24 22.94 -11.25
C ARG A 200 23.30 24.02 -10.17
N LEU A 201 22.30 24.06 -9.27
CA LEU A 201 22.28 25.00 -8.14
C LEU A 201 23.45 24.76 -7.17
N ARG A 202 23.76 23.49 -6.86
CA ARG A 202 24.89 23.14 -5.98
C ARG A 202 26.23 23.56 -6.58
N ARG A 203 26.44 23.36 -7.89
CA ARG A 203 27.65 23.82 -8.59
C ARG A 203 27.79 25.34 -8.58
N ARG A 204 26.70 26.08 -8.80
CA ARG A 204 26.71 27.56 -8.72
C ARG A 204 27.05 28.07 -7.32
N ARG A 205 26.51 27.46 -6.26
CA ARG A 205 26.87 27.80 -4.87
C ARG A 205 28.35 27.54 -4.54
N LEU A 206 28.91 26.45 -5.05
CA LEU A 206 30.33 26.12 -4.83
C LEU A 206 31.26 27.11 -5.55
N ALA A 207 30.93 27.50 -6.79
CA ALA A 207 31.70 28.50 -7.54
C ALA A 207 31.67 29.88 -6.87
N LEU A 208 30.53 30.30 -6.32
CA LEU A 208 30.43 31.56 -5.58
C LEU A 208 31.23 31.54 -4.26
N ARG A 209 31.43 30.37 -3.64
CA ARG A 209 32.23 30.21 -2.41
C ARG A 209 33.74 30.17 -2.63
N SER A 210 34.21 29.87 -3.85
CA SER A 210 35.64 29.86 -4.18
C SER A 210 36.17 31.20 -4.70
N THR A 211 35.29 32.22 -4.79
CA THR A 211 35.65 33.57 -5.25
C THR A 211 35.66 34.59 -4.11
N ILE A 212 35.41 34.13 -2.88
CA ILE A 212 35.52 34.87 -1.61
C ILE A 212 36.66 34.21 -0.83
#